data_AF-A0A257X8N9-F1
#
_entry.id   AF-A0A257X8N9-F1
#
_cell.length_a   1.000
_cell.length_b   1.000
_cell.length_c   1.000
_cell.angle_alpha   90.00
_cell.angle_beta   90.00
_cell.angle_gamma   90.00
#
_symmetry.space_group_name_H-M   'P 1'
#
loop_
_entity.id
_entity.type
_entity.pdbx_description
1 polymer ?
#
loop_
_entity_poly.entity_id
_entity_poly.type
_entity_poly.pdbx_seq_one_letter_code
_entity_poly.pdbx_strand_id
1 'polypeptide(L)'
;MRSPLAATAFAAAVLAGLGAVSAQAAAQASGGQTATATVKAGDGKDLGTISLTEAPHGVLLRLELKGLTPGWHGVHFHEKGDCG
;
A
#
# COMPACT_ATOMS: atom_id res chain seq x y z
N MET A 1 -30.60 -12.11 -54.11
CA MET A 1 -31.38 -12.81 -53.07
C MET A 1 -30.49 -12.90 -51.84
N ARG A 2 -30.84 -12.20 -50.76
CA ARG A 2 -29.99 -12.05 -49.56
C ARG A 2 -30.05 -13.35 -48.74
N SER A 3 -28.92 -14.00 -48.55
CA SER A 3 -28.82 -15.30 -47.86
C SER A 3 -29.07 -15.14 -46.34
N PRO A 4 -29.92 -15.96 -45.71
CA PRO A 4 -30.35 -15.78 -44.32
C PRO A 4 -29.38 -16.36 -43.27
N LEU A 5 -28.20 -16.86 -43.68
CA LEU A 5 -27.27 -17.55 -42.77
C LEU A 5 -26.58 -16.66 -41.72
N ALA A 6 -26.71 -15.33 -41.80
CA ALA A 6 -26.05 -14.43 -40.85
C ALA A 6 -26.80 -14.25 -39.51
N ALA A 7 -28.06 -14.70 -39.40
CA ALA A 7 -28.91 -14.38 -38.26
C ALA A 7 -28.83 -15.36 -37.06
N THR A 8 -28.25 -16.54 -37.22
CA THR A 8 -28.19 -17.55 -36.15
C THR A 8 -26.89 -17.56 -35.35
N ALA A 9 -25.85 -16.85 -35.80
CA ALA A 9 -24.56 -16.81 -35.09
C ALA A 9 -24.53 -15.82 -33.91
N PHE A 10 -25.49 -14.90 -33.80
CA PHE A 10 -25.49 -13.84 -32.77
C PHE A 10 -26.20 -14.22 -31.45
N ALA A 11 -26.92 -15.36 -31.41
CA ALA A 11 -27.70 -15.74 -30.22
C ALA A 11 -26.93 -16.63 -29.23
N ALA A 12 -25.87 -17.34 -29.65
CA ALA A 12 -25.14 -18.27 -28.79
C ALA A 12 -24.02 -17.60 -27.97
N ALA A 13 -23.57 -16.41 -28.35
CA ALA A 13 -22.43 -15.75 -27.68
C ALA A 13 -22.81 -15.00 -26.39
N VAL A 14 -24.10 -14.78 -26.12
CA VAL A 14 -24.55 -13.98 -24.95
C VAL A 14 -24.78 -14.85 -23.71
N LEU A 15 -25.00 -16.16 -23.85
CA LEU A 15 -25.29 -17.07 -22.73
C LEU A 15 -24.03 -17.67 -22.06
N ALA A 16 -22.84 -17.52 -22.64
CA ALA A 16 -21.59 -18.04 -22.08
C ALA A 16 -20.77 -16.98 -21.30
N GLY A 17 -21.21 -15.73 -21.27
CA GLY A 17 -20.47 -14.62 -20.64
C GLY A 17 -20.82 -14.34 -19.17
N LEU A 18 -21.91 -14.93 -18.64
CA LEU A 18 -22.40 -14.60 -17.29
C LEU A 18 -21.69 -15.34 -16.14
N GLY A 19 -20.87 -16.36 -16.42
CA GLY A 19 -20.28 -17.23 -15.40
C GLY A 19 -18.87 -16.86 -14.92
N ALA A 20 -18.18 -15.93 -15.59
CA ALA A 20 -16.74 -15.73 -15.38
C ALA A 20 -16.37 -14.49 -14.53
N VAL A 21 -17.34 -13.72 -14.03
CA VAL A 21 -17.07 -12.46 -13.29
C VAL A 21 -17.02 -12.66 -11.77
N SER A 22 -17.34 -13.83 -11.24
CA SER A 22 -17.55 -14.02 -9.79
C SER A 22 -16.34 -14.44 -8.96
N ALA A 23 -15.12 -14.54 -9.51
CA ALA A 23 -13.95 -15.07 -8.79
C ALA A 23 -12.89 -14.02 -8.38
N GLN A 24 -13.05 -12.74 -8.71
CA GLN A 24 -12.04 -11.72 -8.40
C GLN A 24 -12.34 -10.95 -7.10
N ALA A 25 -12.58 -11.67 -6.01
CA ALA A 25 -12.61 -11.09 -4.66
C ALA A 25 -11.77 -11.93 -3.71
N ALA A 26 -10.54 -12.27 -4.12
CA ALA A 26 -9.52 -12.65 -3.16
C ALA A 26 -9.20 -11.39 -2.35
N ALA A 27 -9.59 -11.42 -1.08
CA ALA A 27 -9.36 -10.35 -0.11
C ALA A 27 -7.91 -9.87 -0.19
N GLN A 28 -7.70 -8.63 -0.64
CA GLN A 28 -6.50 -7.91 -0.27
C GLN A 28 -6.56 -7.78 1.24
N ALA A 29 -5.66 -8.47 1.95
CA ALA A 29 -5.45 -8.23 3.37
C ALA A 29 -5.18 -6.73 3.51
N SER A 30 -6.12 -6.03 4.15
CA SER A 30 -6.11 -4.59 4.36
C SER A 30 -5.11 -4.21 5.45
N GLY A 31 -3.84 -4.61 5.25
CA GLY A 31 -2.73 -4.01 5.97
C GLY A 31 -2.59 -2.56 5.53
N GLY A 32 -2.58 -1.63 6.48
CA GLY A 32 -2.39 -0.22 6.18
C GLY A 32 -1.10 0.05 5.42
N GLN A 33 -1.06 1.13 4.65
CA GLN A 33 0.13 1.50 3.88
C GLN A 33 1.32 1.70 4.81
N THR A 34 2.52 1.30 4.35
CA THR A 34 3.75 1.48 5.12
C THR A 34 4.73 2.38 4.37
N ALA A 35 5.21 3.42 5.05
CA ALA A 35 6.31 4.27 4.62
C ALA A 35 7.55 4.01 5.49
N THR A 36 8.74 4.17 4.92
CA THR A 36 10.01 4.02 5.65
C THR A 36 10.93 5.20 5.37
N ALA A 37 11.72 5.59 6.37
CA ALA A 37 12.73 6.63 6.24
C ALA A 37 13.98 6.30 7.07
N THR A 38 15.14 6.76 6.59
CA THR A 38 16.37 6.76 7.39
C THR A 38 16.34 7.92 8.37
N VAL A 39 16.64 7.65 9.64
CA VAL A 39 16.78 8.68 10.66
C VAL A 39 18.25 9.11 10.70
N LYS A 40 18.49 10.41 10.57
CA LYS A 40 19.84 11.00 10.58
C LYS A 40 20.10 11.77 11.87
N ALA A 41 21.35 11.74 12.34
CA ALA A 41 21.86 12.65 13.35
C ALA A 41 22.04 14.05 12.78
N GLY A 42 22.20 15.06 13.65
CA GLY A 42 22.43 16.45 13.24
C GLY A 42 23.75 16.67 12.47
N ASP A 43 24.67 15.70 12.48
CA ASP A 43 25.89 15.69 11.66
C ASP A 43 25.73 14.88 10.35
N GLY A 44 24.50 14.44 10.03
CA GLY A 44 24.15 13.71 8.82
C GLY A 44 24.39 12.21 8.86
N LYS A 45 24.93 11.65 9.96
CA LYS A 45 25.15 10.20 10.10
C LYS A 45 23.84 9.44 10.25
N ASP A 46 23.76 8.27 9.63
CA ASP A 46 22.60 7.38 9.75
C ASP A 46 22.54 6.75 11.15
N LEU A 47 21.43 6.99 11.85
CA LEU A 47 21.13 6.41 13.17
C LEU A 47 20.31 5.13 13.06
N GLY A 48 19.66 4.89 11.92
CA GLY A 48 18.81 3.71 11.70
C GLY A 48 17.58 4.05 10.88
N THR A 49 16.49 3.31 11.10
CA THR A 49 15.27 3.44 10.30
C THR A 49 14.03 3.69 11.16
N ILE A 50 13.05 4.32 10.54
CA ILE A 50 11.69 4.42 11.04
C ILE A 50 10.72 3.85 10.00
N SER A 51 9.77 3.04 10.47
CA SER A 51 8.62 2.57 9.68
C SER A 51 7.34 3.16 10.24
N LEU A 52 6.49 3.64 9.35
CA LEU A 52 5.19 4.24 9.62
C LEU A 52 4.13 3.40 8.93
N THR A 53 3.32 2.69 9.69
CA THR A 53 2.24 1.84 9.14
C THR A 53 0.89 2.42 9.52
N GLU A 54 0.02 2.66 8.55
CA GLU A 54 -1.36 3.07 8.82
C GLU A 54 -2.07 2.02 9.70
N ALA A 55 -2.82 2.49 10.69
CA ALA A 55 -3.62 1.70 11.60
C ALA A 55 -5.04 2.28 11.69
N PRO A 56 -6.05 1.53 12.17
CA PRO A 56 -7.44 1.97 12.16
C PRO A 56 -7.72 3.34 12.81
N HIS A 57 -6.88 3.75 13.77
CA HIS A 57 -7.03 5.00 14.52
C HIS A 57 -5.74 5.84 14.58
N GLY A 58 -4.81 5.65 13.64
CA GLY A 58 -3.57 6.41 13.62
C GLY A 58 -2.46 5.74 12.82
N VAL A 59 -1.22 5.93 13.26
CA VAL A 59 -0.02 5.37 12.62
C VAL A 59 0.79 4.63 13.67
N LEU A 60 1.18 3.39 13.36
CA LEU A 60 2.14 2.65 14.14
C LEU A 60 3.56 3.07 13.74
N LEU A 61 4.34 3.53 14.71
CA LEU A 61 5.74 3.90 14.54
C LEU A 61 6.63 2.78 15.07
N ARG A 62 7.51 2.26 14.22
CA ARG A 62 8.61 1.37 14.63
C ARG A 62 9.93 2.05 14.35
N LEU A 63 10.74 2.23 15.39
CA LEU A 63 12.06 2.84 15.30
C LEU A 63 13.12 1.81 15.68
N GLU A 64 14.14 1.67 14.83
CA GLU A 64 15.30 0.82 15.09
C GLU A 64 16.54 1.70 14.98
N LEU A 65 16.94 2.27 16.12
CA LEU A 65 18.01 3.28 16.19
C LEU A 65 19.20 2.80 17.02
N LYS A 66 20.39 3.28 16.67
CA LYS A 66 21.66 3.03 17.37
C LYS A 66 22.42 4.33 17.59
N GLY A 67 23.38 4.30 18.52
CA GLY A 67 24.30 5.43 18.76
C GLY A 67 23.71 6.60 19.55
N LEU A 68 22.50 6.44 20.10
CA LEU A 68 21.91 7.40 21.03
C LEU A 68 22.56 7.29 22.42
N THR A 69 22.60 8.39 23.15
CA THR A 69 23.00 8.37 24.56
C THR A 69 22.00 7.56 25.40
N PRO A 70 22.42 6.93 26.50
CA PRO A 70 21.49 6.25 27.40
C PRO A 70 20.45 7.22 27.98
N GLY A 71 19.18 6.83 27.98
CA GLY A 71 18.08 7.61 28.57
C GLY A 71 16.84 7.69 27.69
N TRP A 72 15.88 8.52 28.12
CA TRP A 72 14.65 8.79 27.38
C TRP A 72 14.92 9.74 26.21
N HIS A 73 14.37 9.40 25.04
CA HIS A 73 14.39 10.24 23.84
C HIS A 73 12.95 10.46 23.36
N GLY A 74 12.60 11.70 23.09
CA GLY A 74 11.29 12.04 22.54
C GLY A 74 11.23 11.81 21.03
N VAL A 75 10.04 11.45 20.52
CA VAL A 75 9.76 11.32 19.09
C VAL A 75 8.58 12.22 18.75
N HIS A 76 8.71 13.02 17.70
CA HIS A 76 7.67 13.94 17.24
C HIS A 76 7.71 14.05 15.71
N PHE A 77 6.58 14.42 15.13
CA PHE A 77 6.48 14.73 13.71
C PHE A 77 6.88 16.18 13.45
N HIS A 78 7.56 16.41 12.34
CA HIS A 78 7.81 17.75 11.80
C HIS A 78 6.78 18.02 10.71
N GLU A 79 6.30 19.25 10.61
CA GLU A 79 5.34 19.64 9.58
C GLU A 79 5.94 19.57 8.16
N LYS A 80 7.25 19.83 8.04
CA LYS A 80 8.00 19.78 6.78
C LYS A 80 8.94 18.57 6.78
N GLY A 81 8.93 17.80 5.70
CA GLY A 81 9.87 16.68 5.47
C GLY A 81 11.26 17.11 5.03
N ASP A 82 11.84 18.09 5.70
CA ASP A 82 13.17 18.65 5.44
C ASP A 82 14.06 18.33 6.65
N CYS A 83 15.04 17.45 6.47
CA CYS A 83 15.86 16.93 7.57
C CYS A 83 17.14 17.76 7.83
N GLY A 84 17.23 18.97 7.27
CA GLY A 84 18.39 19.85 7.38
C GLY A 84 19.31 19.79 6.17
#